data_AF-A0A2V9KSC8-F1
#
_entry.id   AF-A0A2V9KSC8-F1
#
_cell.length_a   1.000
_cell.length_b   1.000
_cell.length_c   1.000
_cell.angle_alpha   90.00
_cell.angle_beta   90.00
_cell.angle_gamma   90.00
#
_symmetry.space_group_name_H-M   'P 1'
#
loop_
_entity.id
_entity.type
_entity.pdbx_description
1 polymer ?
#
loop_
_entity_poly.entity_id
_entity_poly.type
_entity_poly.pdbx_seq_one_letter_code
_entity_poly.pdbx_strand_id
1 'polypeptide(L)'
;FWNLANDTPIYEAINTDPRTGAPGNAQKYFRTSDWGLFGQDDWKVRPNFTLNYGLRWEYYSPLTEHQNQLSNIIFPAPGDLEHTNVQVVPQLYDKDRTNFAPRLGFAYSPARFGSKLVARGGFGVFYNKIPDAVFTNTRGNPPFFARNGLCC
;
A
#
# COMPACT_ATOMS: atom_id res chain seq x y z
N PHE A 1 -17.47 -29.60 -4.56
CA PHE A 1 -17.83 -30.59 -5.59
C PHE A 1 -18.18 -31.88 -4.86
N TRP A 2 -19.38 -32.42 -5.10
CA TRP A 2 -19.89 -33.63 -4.44
C TRP A 2 -19.68 -34.82 -5.38
N ASN A 3 -19.33 -35.98 -4.83
CA ASN A 3 -19.33 -37.22 -5.59
C ASN A 3 -20.77 -37.73 -5.66
N LEU A 4 -21.39 -37.61 -6.84
CA LEU A 4 -22.78 -38.03 -7.08
C LEU A 4 -23.01 -39.55 -6.91
N ALA A 5 -21.95 -40.37 -6.84
CA ALA A 5 -22.07 -41.81 -6.65
C ALA A 5 -22.22 -42.23 -5.18
N ASN A 6 -21.79 -41.41 -4.22
CA ASN A 6 -21.86 -41.75 -2.79
C ASN A 6 -22.25 -40.58 -1.87
N ASP A 7 -22.65 -39.44 -2.44
CA ASP A 7 -22.96 -38.20 -1.72
C ASP A 7 -21.87 -37.81 -0.69
N THR A 8 -20.59 -38.12 -0.93
CA THR A 8 -19.49 -37.60 -0.11
C THR A 8 -18.87 -36.36 -0.75
N PRO A 9 -18.46 -35.36 0.04
CA PRO A 9 -17.70 -34.24 -0.49
C PRO A 9 -16.36 -34.75 -1.05
N ILE A 10 -16.01 -34.33 -2.27
CA ILE A 10 -14.70 -34.65 -2.90
C ILE A 10 -13.58 -33.85 -2.23
N TYR A 11 -13.92 -32.74 -1.58
CA TYR A 11 -13.00 -31.90 -0.83
C TYR A 11 -13.79 -31.08 0.18
N GLU A 12 -13.48 -31.25 1.45
CA GLU A 12 -13.94 -30.37 2.52
C GLU A 12 -12.74 -29.61 3.08
N ALA A 13 -12.96 -28.35 3.47
CA ALA A 13 -11.91 -27.59 4.13
C ALA A 13 -12.50 -26.76 5.24
N ILE A 14 -11.84 -26.78 6.39
CA ILE A 14 -12.17 -25.95 7.54
C ILE A 14 -11.08 -24.92 7.76
N ASN A 15 -11.48 -23.75 8.25
CA ASN A 15 -10.54 -22.73 8.69
C ASN A 15 -10.39 -22.85 10.21
N THR A 16 -9.18 -23.05 10.69
CA THR A 16 -8.89 -23.19 12.12
C THR A 16 -7.72 -22.29 12.53
N ASP A 17 -7.66 -21.95 13.82
CA ASP A 17 -6.46 -21.41 14.43
C ASP A 17 -5.53 -22.59 14.75
N PRO A 18 -4.38 -22.75 14.06
CA PRO A 18 -3.48 -23.89 14.27
C PRO A 18 -2.89 -23.97 15.69
N ARG A 19 -2.98 -22.90 16.50
CA ARG A 19 -2.48 -22.90 17.88
C ARG A 19 -3.48 -23.48 18.88
N THR A 20 -4.77 -23.39 18.59
CA THR A 20 -5.84 -23.75 19.55
C THR A 20 -6.84 -24.77 19.01
N GLY A 21 -6.90 -24.98 17.69
CA GLY A 21 -7.92 -25.82 17.04
C GLY A 21 -9.31 -25.16 16.96
N ALA A 22 -9.48 -23.95 17.49
CA ALA A 22 -10.71 -23.18 17.39
C ALA A 22 -10.98 -22.73 15.95
N PRO A 23 -12.21 -22.26 15.62
CA PRO A 23 -12.48 -21.66 14.31
C PRO A 23 -11.49 -20.55 13.96
N GLY A 24 -10.94 -20.57 12.74
CA GLY A 24 -9.92 -19.62 12.30
C GLY A 24 -10.47 -18.20 12.20
N ASN A 25 -9.72 -17.21 12.70
CA ASN A 25 -10.13 -15.82 12.67
C ASN A 25 -9.43 -15.07 11.52
N ALA A 26 -10.17 -14.88 10.43
CA ALA A 26 -9.72 -14.08 9.30
C ALA A 26 -9.99 -12.58 9.48
N GLN A 27 -10.70 -12.13 10.50
CA GLN A 27 -10.99 -10.71 10.69
C GLN A 27 -9.72 -9.98 11.14
N LYS A 28 -9.36 -8.90 10.44
CA LYS A 28 -8.21 -8.05 10.77
C LYS A 28 -8.65 -6.60 10.75
N TYR A 29 -8.13 -5.81 11.68
CA TYR A 29 -8.42 -4.39 11.79
C TYR A 29 -7.20 -3.60 11.36
N PHE A 30 -7.03 -3.52 10.03
CA PHE A 30 -5.92 -2.79 9.45
C PHE A 30 -6.08 -1.29 9.66
N ARG A 31 -4.98 -0.64 10.02
CA ARG A 31 -4.88 0.81 10.20
C ARG A 31 -3.71 1.36 9.41
N THR A 32 -3.98 2.46 8.73
CA THR A 32 -2.99 3.27 8.02
C THR A 32 -3.25 4.73 8.33
N SER A 33 -2.22 5.56 8.22
CA SER A 33 -2.27 6.99 8.46
C SER A 33 -1.42 7.68 7.40
N ASP A 34 -2.07 8.55 6.65
CA ASP A 34 -1.47 9.23 5.51
C ASP A 34 -1.33 10.71 5.87
N TRP A 35 -0.12 11.23 5.71
CA TRP A 35 0.21 12.61 6.01
C TRP A 35 0.64 13.32 4.75
N GLY A 36 0.22 14.56 4.58
CA GLY A 36 0.57 15.37 3.42
C GLY A 36 0.84 16.81 3.83
N LEU A 37 1.99 17.33 3.43
CA LEU A 37 2.34 18.73 3.54
C LEU A 37 2.49 19.32 2.14
N PHE A 38 1.98 20.52 1.93
CA PHE A 38 1.99 21.17 0.63
C PHE A 38 2.29 22.65 0.78
N GLY A 39 3.19 23.13 -0.07
CA GLY A 39 3.45 24.55 -0.27
C GLY A 39 3.59 24.85 -1.75
N GLN A 40 3.00 25.95 -2.21
CA GLN A 40 3.10 26.43 -3.58
C GLN A 40 3.11 27.95 -3.58
N ASP A 41 3.85 28.52 -4.51
CA ASP A 41 3.91 29.95 -4.76
C ASP A 41 3.83 30.26 -6.27
N ASP A 42 3.33 31.46 -6.58
CA ASP A 42 3.16 31.99 -7.92
C ASP A 42 3.96 33.29 -8.06
N TRP A 43 5.18 33.15 -8.57
CA TRP A 43 6.09 34.28 -8.69
C TRP A 43 5.96 34.95 -10.06
N LYS A 44 5.47 36.20 -10.05
CA LYS A 44 5.51 37.09 -11.22
C LYS A 44 6.91 37.69 -11.38
N VAL A 45 7.80 36.95 -12.02
CA VAL A 45 9.18 37.40 -12.32
C VAL A 45 9.15 38.67 -13.19
N ARG A 46 8.23 38.73 -14.16
CA ARG A 46 7.99 39.90 -15.03
C ARG A 46 6.48 40.05 -15.28
N PRO A 47 5.98 41.22 -15.73
CA PRO A 47 4.56 41.38 -16.08
C PRO A 47 4.06 40.39 -17.13
N ASN A 48 4.97 39.83 -17.92
CA ASN A 48 4.70 38.89 -19.00
C ASN A 48 5.25 37.46 -18.74
N PHE A 49 5.82 37.20 -17.56
CA PHE A 49 6.37 35.89 -17.20
C PHE A 49 6.07 35.56 -15.73
N THR A 50 5.31 34.49 -15.52
CA THR A 50 4.99 33.95 -14.20
C THR A 50 5.57 32.55 -14.08
N LEU A 51 6.25 32.29 -12.97
CA LEU A 51 6.76 30.99 -12.58
C LEU A 51 5.88 30.46 -11.45
N ASN A 52 5.30 29.27 -11.64
CA ASN A 52 4.60 28.53 -10.60
C ASN A 52 5.54 27.45 -10.07
N TYR A 53 5.72 27.36 -8.77
CA TYR A 53 6.52 26.30 -8.18
C TYR A 53 5.88 25.84 -6.88
N GLY A 54 5.91 24.54 -6.66
CA GLY A 54 5.35 23.93 -5.47
C GLY A 54 6.05 22.64 -5.11
N LEU A 55 5.96 22.30 -3.84
CA LEU A 55 6.46 21.06 -3.29
C LEU A 55 5.39 20.45 -2.41
N ARG A 56 5.07 19.19 -2.69
CA ARG A 56 4.28 18.35 -1.81
C ARG A 56 5.17 17.29 -1.20
N TRP A 57 5.06 17.08 0.10
CA TRP A 57 5.63 15.92 0.76
C TRP A 57 4.49 15.02 1.23
N GLU A 58 4.60 13.74 0.95
CA GLU A 58 3.61 12.74 1.34
C GLU A 58 4.28 11.65 2.18
N TYR A 59 3.58 11.20 3.22
CA TYR A 59 4.01 10.09 4.04
C TYR A 59 2.86 9.11 4.21
N TYR A 60 3.01 7.96 3.58
CA TYR A 60 2.10 6.83 3.71
C TYR A 60 2.64 5.90 4.79
N SER A 61 1.99 5.84 5.95
CA SER A 61 2.45 4.94 7.01
C SER A 61 2.27 3.47 6.58
N PRO A 62 3.17 2.57 7.00
CA PRO A 62 2.97 1.16 6.78
C PRO A 62 1.69 0.66 7.44
N LEU A 63 1.08 -0.34 6.81
CA LEU A 63 -0.13 -0.97 7.32
C LEU A 63 0.18 -1.71 8.62
N THR A 64 -0.61 -1.39 9.64
CA THR A 64 -0.54 -1.98 10.98
C THR A 64 -1.86 -2.66 11.31
N GLU A 65 -1.87 -3.57 12.29
CA GLU A 65 -3.08 -4.27 12.72
C GLU A 65 -3.33 -4.00 14.21
N HIS A 66 -4.55 -3.56 14.54
CA HIS A 66 -4.88 -3.06 15.88
C HIS A 66 -4.82 -4.11 16.99
N GLN A 67 -5.09 -5.38 16.68
CA GLN A 67 -5.13 -6.49 17.63
C GLN A 67 -3.83 -7.31 17.66
N ASN A 68 -2.74 -6.80 17.05
CA ASN A 68 -1.46 -7.50 16.89
C ASN A 68 -1.59 -8.88 16.25
N GLN A 69 -2.47 -9.00 15.24
CA GLN A 69 -2.72 -10.24 14.51
C GLN A 69 -2.16 -10.25 13.09
N LEU A 70 -1.19 -9.38 12.83
CA LEU A 70 -0.45 -9.33 11.57
C LEU A 70 0.78 -10.23 11.68
N SER A 71 0.97 -11.12 10.70
CA SER A 71 2.07 -12.07 10.70
C SER A 71 2.70 -12.19 9.33
N ASN A 72 3.99 -12.49 9.34
CA ASN A 72 4.76 -12.73 8.14
C ASN A 72 5.77 -13.86 8.35
N ILE A 73 6.24 -14.42 7.24
CA ILE A 73 7.32 -15.40 7.20
C ILE A 73 8.64 -14.63 7.12
N ILE A 74 9.51 -14.84 8.11
CA ILE A 74 10.83 -14.20 8.17
C ILE A 74 11.89 -15.21 7.75
N PHE A 75 12.62 -14.85 6.70
CA PHE A 75 13.76 -15.61 6.18
C PHE A 75 15.04 -14.98 6.74
N PRO A 76 15.86 -15.73 7.50
CA PRO A 76 17.12 -15.19 8.05
C PRO A 76 18.17 -14.94 6.98
N ALA A 77 18.13 -15.71 5.87
CA ALA A 77 18.93 -15.47 4.68
C ALA A 77 18.10 -15.79 3.41
N PRO A 78 18.43 -15.18 2.25
CA PRO A 78 17.76 -15.50 1.00
C PRO A 78 17.86 -16.99 0.67
N GLY A 79 16.71 -17.67 0.59
CA GLY A 79 16.64 -19.10 0.28
C GLY A 79 16.83 -20.05 1.47
N ASP A 80 17.04 -19.55 2.69
CA ASP A 80 17.11 -20.39 3.89
C ASP A 80 15.70 -20.74 4.38
N LEU A 81 15.23 -21.94 4.02
CA LEU A 81 13.93 -22.47 4.44
C LEU A 81 14.01 -23.21 5.79
N GLU A 82 15.18 -23.69 6.19
CA GLU A 82 15.37 -24.51 7.40
C GLU A 82 15.20 -23.67 8.67
N HIS A 83 15.68 -22.43 8.65
CA HIS A 83 15.57 -21.50 9.78
C HIS A 83 14.44 -20.47 9.62
N THR A 84 13.54 -20.69 8.66
CA THR A 84 12.41 -19.80 8.43
C THR A 84 11.41 -19.90 9.59
N ASN A 85 10.92 -18.74 10.05
CA ASN A 85 9.96 -18.69 11.15
C ASN A 85 8.78 -17.76 10.82
N VAL A 86 7.57 -18.18 11.18
CA VAL A 86 6.36 -17.34 11.12
C VAL A 86 6.28 -16.50 12.39
N GLN A 87 6.39 -15.19 12.24
CA GLN A 87 6.36 -14.27 13.37
C GLN A 87 5.24 -13.25 13.23
N VAL A 88 4.69 -12.84 14.37
CA VAL A 88 3.80 -11.68 14.45
C VAL A 88 4.66 -10.44 14.29
N VAL A 89 4.32 -9.60 13.32
CA VAL A 89 5.09 -8.41 12.97
C VAL A 89 4.21 -7.16 13.05
N PRO A 90 4.74 -6.02 13.52
CA PRO A 90 3.95 -4.78 13.63
C PRO A 90 3.66 -4.14 12.26
N GLN A 91 4.51 -4.42 11.26
CA GLN A 91 4.42 -3.90 9.91
C GLN A 91 4.98 -4.92 8.90
N LEU A 92 4.51 -4.87 7.66
CA LEU A 92 4.95 -5.78 6.57
C LEU A 92 6.03 -5.18 5.67
N TYR A 93 6.18 -3.86 5.68
CA TYR A 93 7.13 -3.14 4.85
C TYR A 93 7.64 -1.91 5.60
N ASP A 94 8.80 -1.41 5.14
CA ASP A 94 9.47 -0.30 5.78
C ASP A 94 8.81 1.05 5.47
N LYS A 95 9.01 2.00 6.39
CA LYS A 95 8.50 3.35 6.29
C LYS A 95 9.26 4.12 5.22
N ASP A 96 8.60 4.51 4.14
CA ASP A 96 9.15 5.45 3.18
C ASP A 96 8.75 6.89 3.53
N ARG A 97 9.74 7.77 3.70
CA ARG A 97 9.54 9.19 4.02
C ARG A 97 10.07 10.11 2.92
N THR A 98 10.43 9.56 1.77
CA THR A 98 11.15 10.28 0.70
C THR A 98 10.25 10.72 -0.45
N ASN A 99 8.92 10.62 -0.30
CA ASN A 99 7.96 11.02 -1.32
C ASN A 99 7.84 12.55 -1.41
N PHE A 100 8.83 13.17 -2.05
CA PHE A 100 8.84 14.58 -2.41
C PHE A 100 8.34 14.73 -3.84
N ALA A 101 7.16 15.33 -3.98
CA ALA A 101 6.47 15.59 -5.24
C ALA A 101 6.64 17.07 -5.66
N PRO A 102 7.76 17.43 -6.33
CA PRO A 102 7.93 18.77 -6.86
C PRO A 102 7.00 19.02 -8.05
N ARG A 103 6.58 20.27 -8.18
CA ARG A 103 5.76 20.78 -9.29
C ARG A 103 6.37 22.09 -9.76
N LEU A 104 6.61 22.19 -11.06
CA LEU A 104 7.12 23.40 -11.69
C LEU A 104 6.24 23.72 -12.89
N GLY A 105 5.87 24.97 -13.03
CA GLY A 105 5.08 25.47 -14.14
C GLY A 105 5.54 26.87 -14.55
N PHE A 106 5.24 27.25 -15.78
CA PHE A 106 5.46 28.61 -16.24
C PHE A 106 4.32 29.07 -17.12
N ALA A 107 4.11 30.39 -17.13
CA ALA A 107 3.23 31.07 -18.05
C ALA A 107 3.99 32.27 -18.64
N TYR A 108 4.05 32.34 -19.96
CA TYR A 108 4.78 33.37 -20.69
C TYR A 108 3.89 34.00 -21.77
N SER A 109 3.77 35.32 -21.78
CA SER A 109 3.06 36.07 -22.82
C SER A 109 4.05 36.93 -23.63
N PRO A 110 4.41 36.56 -24.85
CA PRO A 110 5.38 37.33 -25.62
C PRO A 110 4.81 38.71 -26.01
N ALA A 111 5.53 39.79 -25.69
CA ALA A 111 5.09 41.17 -25.96
C ALA A 111 4.87 41.47 -27.46
N ARG A 112 5.59 40.77 -28.34
CA ARG A 112 5.45 40.86 -29.81
C ARG A 112 4.04 40.55 -30.31
N PHE A 113 3.25 39.78 -29.55
CA PHE A 113 1.86 39.45 -29.90
C PHE A 113 0.82 40.27 -29.13
N GLY A 114 1.21 41.38 -28.50
CA GLY A 114 0.30 42.28 -27.78
C GLY A 114 -0.47 41.58 -26.65
N SER A 115 0.18 40.65 -25.94
CA SER A 115 -0.43 39.84 -24.86
C SER A 115 -1.62 38.97 -25.29
N LYS A 116 -1.84 38.77 -26.60
CA LYS A 116 -2.92 37.91 -27.13
C LYS A 116 -2.58 36.42 -27.11
N LEU A 117 -1.31 36.08 -26.91
CA LEU A 117 -0.81 34.71 -26.81
C LEU A 117 -0.20 34.48 -25.44
N VAL A 118 -0.57 33.36 -24.80
CA VAL A 118 0.04 32.89 -23.55
C VAL A 118 0.49 31.45 -23.74
N ALA A 119 1.80 31.22 -23.68
CA ALA A 119 2.39 29.89 -23.64
C ALA A 119 2.42 29.41 -22.18
N ARG A 120 1.96 28.18 -21.94
CA ARG A 120 2.00 27.55 -20.62
C ARG A 120 2.63 26.18 -20.73
N GLY A 121 3.42 25.83 -19.73
CA GLY A 121 4.02 24.50 -19.62
C GLY A 121 4.25 24.17 -18.16
N GLY A 122 4.41 22.88 -17.87
CA GLY A 122 4.70 22.43 -16.52
C GLY A 122 5.09 20.95 -16.45
N PHE A 123 5.66 20.60 -15.31
CA PHE A 123 6.14 19.27 -14.95
C PHE A 123 5.80 19.02 -13.48
N GLY A 124 5.46 17.77 -13.15
CA GLY A 124 5.21 17.38 -11.78
C GLY A 124 5.43 15.90 -11.56
N VAL A 125 5.91 15.55 -10.37
CA VAL A 125 6.05 14.17 -9.89
C VAL A 125 4.93 13.88 -8.88
N PHE A 126 4.38 12.68 -8.92
CA PHE A 126 3.30 12.24 -8.03
C PHE A 126 3.56 10.82 -7.55
N TYR A 127 3.19 10.54 -6.30
CA TYR A 127 3.37 9.24 -5.67
C TYR A 127 2.02 8.62 -5.33
N ASN A 128 1.95 7.30 -5.45
CA ASN A 128 0.79 6.52 -5.04
C ASN A 128 1.16 5.63 -3.85
N LYS A 129 0.20 5.41 -2.97
CA LYS A 129 0.28 4.42 -1.91
C LYS A 129 0.12 3.01 -2.49
N ILE A 130 0.77 2.02 -1.88
CA ILE A 130 0.53 0.60 -2.17
C ILE A 130 -0.96 0.29 -1.82
N PRO A 131 -1.72 -0.34 -2.73
CA PRO A 131 -3.12 -0.65 -2.44
C PRO A 131 -3.28 -1.56 -1.23
N ASP A 132 -4.14 -1.18 -0.29
CA ASP A 132 -4.40 -1.96 0.93
C ASP A 132 -4.91 -3.39 0.61
N ALA A 133 -5.55 -3.55 -0.55
CA ALA A 133 -6.04 -4.84 -1.04
C ALA A 133 -4.95 -5.92 -1.13
N VAL A 134 -3.71 -5.54 -1.49
CA VAL A 134 -2.58 -6.48 -1.58
C VAL A 134 -2.30 -7.14 -0.22
N PHE A 135 -2.47 -6.37 0.86
CA PHE A 135 -2.23 -6.85 2.22
C PHE A 135 -3.41 -7.62 2.79
N THR A 136 -4.60 -7.58 2.20
CA THR A 136 -5.76 -8.33 2.71
C THR A 136 -5.57 -9.85 2.63
N ASN A 137 -4.70 -10.35 1.76
CA ASN A 137 -4.36 -11.78 1.72
C ASN A 137 -3.63 -12.25 2.99
N THR A 138 -2.95 -11.35 3.72
CA THR A 138 -2.28 -11.69 4.98
C THR A 138 -3.24 -12.09 6.10
N ARG A 139 -4.54 -11.85 5.92
CA ARG A 139 -5.61 -12.38 6.80
C ARG A 139 -5.58 -13.90 6.90
N GLY A 140 -5.09 -14.58 5.85
CA GLY A 140 -4.92 -16.01 5.80
C GLY A 140 -3.58 -16.53 6.33
N ASN A 141 -2.69 -15.66 6.80
CA ASN A 141 -1.38 -16.08 7.28
C ASN A 141 -1.51 -16.79 8.65
N PRO A 142 -0.74 -17.86 8.88
CA PRO A 142 -0.56 -18.40 10.22
C PRO A 142 0.08 -17.33 11.13
N PRO A 143 -0.11 -17.38 12.46
CA PRO A 143 -0.69 -18.50 13.20
C PRO A 143 -2.17 -18.31 13.57
N PHE A 144 -2.83 -17.25 13.11
CA PHE A 144 -4.22 -16.96 13.47
C PHE A 144 -5.25 -17.61 12.54
N PHE A 145 -4.78 -18.06 11.38
CA PHE A 145 -5.60 -18.68 10.36
C PHE A 145 -4.79 -19.75 9.63
N ALA A 146 -5.37 -20.93 9.47
CA ALA A 146 -4.91 -21.97 8.57
C ALA A 146 -6.13 -22.62 7.93
N ARG A 147 -6.02 -22.97 6.64
CA ARG A 147 -7.05 -23.72 5.94
C ARG A 147 -6.61 -25.17 5.83
N ASN A 148 -7.28 -26.03 6.58
CA ASN A 148 -7.00 -27.46 6.58
C ASN A 148 -7.97 -28.15 5.63
N GLY A 149 -7.42 -28.86 4.63
CA GLY A 149 -8.20 -29.78 3.83
C GLY A 149 -8.53 -31.02 4.65
N LEU A 150 -9.81 -31.28 4.85
CA LEU A 150 -10.31 -32.54 5.36
C LEU A 150 -10.56 -33.40 4.12
N CYS A 151 -9.61 -34.26 3.80
CA CYS A 151 -9.82 -35.28 2.78
C CYS A 151 -10.59 -36.45 3.38
N CYS A 152 -11.41 -37.06 2.52
CA CYS A 152 -11.90 -38.42 2.65
C CYS A 152 -11.25 -39.24 1.53
#